data_AF-A0A7V3SUW4-F1
#
_entry.id   AF-A0A7V3SUW4-F1
#
_cell.length_a   1.000
_cell.length_b   1.000
_cell.length_c   1.000
_cell.angle_alpha   90.00
_cell.angle_beta   90.00
_cell.angle_gamma   90.00
#
_symmetry.space_group_name_H-M   'P 1'
#
loop_
_entity.id
_entity.type
_entity.pdbx_description
1 polymer ?
#
loop_
_entity_poly.entity_id
_entity_poly.type
_entity_poly.pdbx_seq_one_letter_code
_entity_poly.pdbx_strand_id
1 'polypeptide(L)'
;MKGNVKYSNVEEFALEIIKKFYNPGSSLYKLLVTHSKLVTEKALRVSEKVRHLNPDLEFIIVSAMLHDIGIFLTYEPELGCFGEKKYVCHGYLGRELLEKEGLFKHALVCERHVGVGISLDDIIKKNLPLPRRDMIPV
;
A
#
# COMPACT_ATOMS: atom_id res chain seq x y z
N MET A 1 -17.46 -4.92 21.44
CA MET A 1 -16.59 -5.89 20.74
C MET A 1 -17.47 -6.85 19.96
N LYS A 2 -17.59 -6.67 18.65
CA LYS A 2 -18.25 -7.64 17.75
C LYS A 2 -17.20 -8.14 16.78
N GLY A 3 -17.09 -9.46 16.67
CA GLY A 3 -15.90 -10.17 16.20
C GLY A 3 -15.50 -9.86 14.76
N ASN A 4 -14.21 -9.55 14.58
CA ASN A 4 -13.52 -9.35 13.30
C ASN A 4 -13.30 -10.65 12.50
N VAL A 5 -14.06 -11.72 12.77
CA VAL A 5 -13.82 -13.05 12.17
C VAL A 5 -14.10 -13.06 10.66
N LYS A 6 -14.94 -12.15 10.14
CA LYS A 6 -15.30 -12.15 8.71
C LYS A 6 -14.12 -11.84 7.79
N TYR A 7 -13.15 -11.07 8.25
CA TYR A 7 -12.04 -10.58 7.41
C TYR A 7 -10.68 -11.15 7.80
N SER A 8 -10.60 -12.00 8.84
CA SER A 8 -9.34 -12.58 9.29
C SER A 8 -8.61 -13.32 8.18
N ASN A 9 -9.33 -14.01 7.30
CA ASN A 9 -8.73 -14.76 6.20
C ASN A 9 -8.14 -13.84 5.11
N VAL A 10 -8.74 -12.66 4.90
CA VAL A 10 -8.29 -11.67 3.92
C VAL A 10 -7.09 -10.89 4.44
N GLU A 11 -7.12 -10.51 5.73
CA GLU A 11 -5.97 -9.89 6.38
C GLU A 11 -4.77 -10.85 6.42
N GLU A 12 -5.00 -12.13 6.76
CA GLU A 12 -3.92 -13.13 6.77
C GLU A 12 -3.33 -13.31 5.38
N PHE A 13 -4.15 -13.32 4.33
CA PHE A 13 -3.65 -13.34 2.95
C PHE A 13 -2.70 -12.17 2.67
N ALA A 14 -3.06 -10.94 3.04
CA ALA A 14 -2.18 -9.79 2.86
C ALA A 14 -0.90 -9.88 3.71
N LEU A 15 -1.00 -10.39 4.95
CA LEU A 15 0.15 -10.62 5.81
C LEU A 15 1.12 -11.65 5.19
N GLU A 16 0.62 -12.73 4.60
CA GLU A 16 1.45 -13.72 3.90
C GLU A 16 2.22 -13.10 2.73
N ILE A 17 1.62 -12.17 1.98
CA ILE A 17 2.34 -11.42 0.94
C ILE A 17 3.43 -10.54 1.55
N ILE A 18 3.15 -9.80 2.63
CA ILE A 18 4.16 -8.95 3.30
C ILE A 18 5.33 -9.81 3.81
N LYS A 19 5.06 -10.97 4.41
CA LYS A 19 6.08 -11.89 4.95
C LYS A 19 7.05 -12.41 3.88
N LYS A 20 6.71 -12.36 2.59
CA LYS A 20 7.64 -12.70 1.49
C LYS A 20 8.77 -11.68 1.33
N PHE A 21 8.53 -10.42 1.70
CA PHE A 21 9.49 -9.31 1.49
C PHE A 21 10.09 -8.80 2.80
N TYR A 22 9.45 -9.09 3.93
CA TYR A 22 9.82 -8.55 5.24
C TYR A 22 10.04 -9.66 6.25
N ASN A 23 11.09 -9.52 7.07
CA ASN A 23 11.30 -10.39 8.23
C ASN A 23 10.30 -10.02 9.34
N PRO A 24 9.40 -10.94 9.78
CA PRO A 24 8.39 -10.66 10.81
C PRO A 24 8.96 -10.18 12.16
N GLY A 25 10.21 -10.50 12.47
CA GLY A 25 10.88 -10.04 13.69
C GLY A 25 11.38 -8.59 13.62
N SER A 26 11.50 -8.02 12.42
CA SER A 26 12.13 -6.71 12.20
C SER A 26 11.24 -5.54 12.68
N SER A 27 11.88 -4.44 13.08
CA SER A 27 11.18 -3.20 13.43
C SER A 27 10.40 -2.64 12.24
N LEU A 28 10.95 -2.72 11.04
CA LEU A 28 10.31 -2.24 9.81
C LEU A 28 9.03 -3.03 9.48
N TYR A 29 9.05 -4.37 9.63
CA TYR A 29 7.83 -5.18 9.46
C TYR A 29 6.74 -4.74 10.44
N LYS A 30 7.10 -4.59 11.73
CA LYS A 30 6.14 -4.19 12.77
C LYS A 30 5.56 -2.81 12.49
N LEU A 31 6.40 -1.87 12.04
CA LEU A 31 6.00 -0.54 11.63
C LEU A 31 5.00 -0.60 10.47
N LEU A 32 5.37 -1.26 9.36
CA LEU A 32 4.53 -1.39 8.17
C LEU A 32 3.19 -2.03 8.51
N VAL A 33 3.18 -3.17 9.19
CA VAL A 33 1.94 -3.91 9.51
C VAL A 33 1.05 -3.10 10.46
N THR A 34 1.61 -2.43 11.45
CA THR A 34 0.83 -1.59 12.38
C THR A 34 0.17 -0.43 11.63
N HIS A 35 0.94 0.31 10.83
CA HIS A 35 0.41 1.38 9.98
C HIS A 35 -0.68 0.88 9.03
N SER A 36 -0.41 -0.22 8.33
CA SER A 36 -1.32 -0.83 7.37
C SER A 36 -2.65 -1.27 8.00
N LYS A 37 -2.64 -1.80 9.23
CA LYS A 37 -3.85 -2.12 9.98
C LYS A 37 -4.65 -0.87 10.34
N LEU A 38 -3.99 0.19 10.80
CA LEU A 38 -4.65 1.47 11.11
C LEU A 38 -5.31 2.10 9.87
N VAL A 39 -4.62 2.04 8.72
CA VAL A 39 -5.18 2.50 7.43
C VAL A 39 -6.36 1.62 7.02
N THR A 40 -6.27 0.31 7.16
CA THR A 40 -7.36 -0.64 6.86
C THR A 40 -8.60 -0.34 7.71
N GLU A 41 -8.46 -0.16 9.02
CA GLU A 41 -9.56 0.22 9.90
C GLU A 41 -10.19 1.56 9.52
N LYS A 42 -9.37 2.54 9.12
CA LYS A 42 -9.87 3.83 8.63
C LYS A 42 -10.62 3.67 7.30
N ALA A 43 -10.09 2.90 6.36
CA ALA A 43 -10.71 2.66 5.06
C ALA A 43 -12.06 1.95 5.19
N LEU A 44 -12.14 0.92 6.06
CA LEU A 44 -13.40 0.25 6.39
C LEU A 44 -14.40 1.22 7.02
N ARG A 45 -14.00 2.07 7.98
CA ARG A 45 -14.91 3.09 8.54
C ARG A 45 -15.43 4.08 7.49
N VAL A 46 -14.63 4.39 6.47
CA VAL A 46 -15.07 5.24 5.35
C VAL A 46 -16.03 4.46 4.44
N SER A 47 -15.75 3.20 4.12
CA SER A 47 -16.62 2.37 3.29
C SER A 47 -18.02 2.22 3.88
N GLU A 48 -18.13 2.16 5.21
CA GLU A 48 -19.43 2.14 5.90
C GLU A 48 -20.26 3.42 5.69
N LYS A 49 -19.61 4.57 5.47
CA LYS A 49 -20.31 5.84 5.18
C LYS A 49 -20.80 5.92 3.73
N VAL A 50 -20.23 5.10 2.85
CA VAL A 50 -20.56 5.06 1.41
C VAL A 50 -21.12 3.71 0.98
N ARG A 51 -21.81 3.00 1.90
CA ARG A 51 -22.45 1.69 1.63
C ARG A 51 -23.28 1.65 0.34
N HIS A 52 -23.93 2.76 -0.01
CA HIS A 52 -24.75 2.89 -1.21
C HIS A 52 -23.95 2.71 -2.53
N LEU A 53 -22.63 2.84 -2.49
CA LEU A 53 -21.72 2.57 -3.61
C LEU A 53 -21.29 1.09 -3.69
N ASN A 54 -21.77 0.24 -2.78
CA ASN A 54 -21.42 -1.18 -2.67
C ASN A 54 -19.89 -1.44 -2.70
N PRO A 55 -19.12 -0.85 -1.75
CA PRO A 55 -17.67 -0.99 -1.73
C PRO A 55 -17.24 -2.46 -1.57
N ASP A 56 -16.27 -2.88 -2.37
CA ASP A 56 -15.63 -4.19 -2.24
C ASP A 56 -14.68 -4.19 -1.02
N LEU A 57 -15.17 -4.74 0.09
CA LEU A 57 -14.46 -4.72 1.37
C LEU A 57 -13.20 -5.58 1.35
N GLU A 58 -13.20 -6.70 0.64
CA GLU A 58 -12.02 -7.57 0.57
C GLU A 58 -10.91 -6.87 -0.22
N PHE A 59 -11.26 -6.26 -1.36
CA PHE A 59 -10.33 -5.46 -2.14
C PHE A 59 -9.76 -4.28 -1.33
N ILE A 60 -10.60 -3.58 -0.56
CA ILE A 60 -10.16 -2.48 0.31
C ILE A 60 -9.17 -2.96 1.36
N ILE A 61 -9.45 -4.09 2.02
CA ILE A 61 -8.57 -4.64 3.06
C ILE A 61 -7.21 -5.00 2.49
N VAL A 62 -7.17 -5.78 1.40
CA VAL A 62 -5.89 -6.19 0.79
C VAL A 62 -5.13 -4.96 0.27
N SER A 63 -5.82 -4.02 -0.38
CA SER A 63 -5.16 -2.80 -0.90
C SER A 63 -4.58 -1.94 0.22
N ALA A 64 -5.35 -1.70 1.29
CA ALA A 64 -4.89 -0.93 2.44
C ALA A 64 -3.74 -1.64 3.19
N MET A 65 -3.76 -2.97 3.25
CA MET A 65 -2.68 -3.72 3.87
C MET A 65 -1.36 -3.68 3.07
N LEU A 66 -1.44 -3.60 1.75
CA LEU A 66 -0.28 -3.71 0.86
C LEU A 66 0.21 -2.39 0.27
N HIS A 67 -0.48 -1.26 0.53
CA HIS A 67 -0.19 0.02 -0.15
C HIS A 67 1.26 0.51 0.00
N ASP A 68 1.89 0.25 1.14
CA ASP A 68 3.25 0.66 1.47
C ASP A 68 4.29 -0.47 1.37
N ILE A 69 3.98 -1.59 0.71
CA ILE A 69 4.89 -2.76 0.64
C ILE A 69 6.25 -2.45 -0.02
N GLY A 70 6.37 -1.34 -0.75
CA GLY A 70 7.59 -0.90 -1.39
C GLY A 70 8.56 -0.10 -0.51
N ILE A 71 8.20 0.26 0.74
CA ILE A 71 9.00 1.22 1.53
C ILE A 71 10.44 0.74 1.81
N PHE A 72 10.69 -0.56 1.91
CA PHE A 72 12.03 -1.10 2.18
C PHE A 72 13.02 -0.88 1.02
N LEU A 73 12.51 -0.63 -0.19
CA LEU A 73 13.31 -0.33 -1.39
C LEU A 73 13.75 1.14 -1.44
N THR A 74 13.31 1.95 -0.47
CA THR A 74 13.65 3.36 -0.36
C THR A 74 14.71 3.60 0.70
N TYR A 75 15.41 4.72 0.59
CA TYR A 75 16.36 5.18 1.60
C TYR A 75 15.65 6.12 2.57
N GLU A 76 15.28 5.60 3.74
CA GLU A 76 14.70 6.35 4.85
C GLU A 76 15.19 5.77 6.18
N PRO A 77 16.43 6.11 6.61
CA PRO A 77 17.08 5.49 7.76
C PRO A 77 16.30 5.62 9.07
N GLU A 78 15.52 6.69 9.25
CA GLU A 78 14.67 6.91 10.43
C GLU A 78 13.60 5.83 10.58
N LEU A 79 13.13 5.26 9.47
CA LEU A 79 12.19 4.14 9.44
C LEU A 79 12.90 2.77 9.43
N GLY A 80 14.23 2.74 9.33
CA GLY A 80 15.02 1.54 9.12
C GLY A 80 15.05 1.03 7.68
N CYS A 81 14.77 1.90 6.70
CA CYS A 81 14.84 1.59 5.27
C CYS A 81 16.20 2.02 4.69
N PHE A 82 16.92 1.09 4.06
CA PHE A 82 18.26 1.31 3.52
C PHE A 82 18.35 0.98 2.02
N GLY A 83 17.23 1.06 1.29
CA GLY A 83 17.20 0.87 -0.15
C GLY A 83 17.82 2.05 -0.91
N GLU A 84 17.75 2.02 -2.24
CA GLU A 84 18.46 2.99 -3.10
C GLU A 84 17.58 4.13 -3.62
N LYS A 85 16.25 3.99 -3.51
CA LYS A 85 15.31 4.93 -4.13
C LYS A 85 14.85 6.01 -3.14
N LYS A 86 14.41 7.16 -3.65
CA LYS A 86 13.81 8.19 -2.79
C LYS A 86 12.49 7.68 -2.21
N TYR A 87 12.10 8.14 -1.01
CA TYR A 87 10.88 7.69 -0.34
C TYR A 87 9.64 7.75 -1.25
N VAL A 88 9.45 8.82 -2.03
CA VAL A 88 8.32 8.97 -2.97
C VAL A 88 8.16 7.82 -3.99
N CYS A 89 9.22 7.05 -4.24
CA CYS A 89 9.21 5.93 -5.17
C CYS A 89 8.51 4.67 -4.64
N HIS A 90 8.24 4.57 -3.33
CA HIS A 90 7.72 3.33 -2.73
C HIS A 90 6.42 2.84 -3.39
N GLY A 91 5.56 3.75 -3.87
CA GLY A 91 4.31 3.37 -4.53
C GLY A 91 4.49 2.58 -5.82
N TYR A 92 5.30 3.07 -6.78
CA TYR A 92 5.53 2.33 -8.03
C TYR A 92 6.40 1.08 -7.81
N LEU A 93 7.34 1.13 -6.85
CA LEU A 93 8.14 -0.04 -6.49
C LEU A 93 7.27 -1.13 -5.88
N GLY A 94 6.34 -0.76 -4.99
CA GLY A 94 5.37 -1.69 -4.44
C GLY A 94 4.43 -2.23 -5.52
N ARG A 95 4.02 -1.42 -6.51
CA ARG A 95 3.31 -1.91 -7.70
C ARG A 95 4.09 -3.04 -8.40
N GLU A 96 5.38 -2.85 -8.67
CA GLU A 96 6.20 -3.88 -9.31
C GLU A 96 6.29 -5.18 -8.49
N LEU A 97 6.33 -5.09 -7.16
CA LEU A 97 6.29 -6.27 -6.28
C LEU A 97 4.94 -6.99 -6.39
N LEU A 98 3.84 -6.25 -6.31
CA LEU A 98 2.48 -6.81 -6.36
C LEU A 98 2.15 -7.40 -7.74
N GLU A 99 2.64 -6.82 -8.83
CA GLU A 99 2.50 -7.39 -10.18
C GLU A 99 3.20 -8.76 -10.30
N LYS A 100 4.38 -8.93 -9.67
CA LYS A 100 5.09 -10.24 -9.63
C LYS A 100 4.32 -11.30 -8.83
N GLU A 101 3.53 -10.88 -7.85
CA GLU A 101 2.63 -11.75 -7.07
C GLU A 101 1.27 -11.98 -7.76
N GLY A 102 1.06 -11.44 -8.97
CA GLY A 102 -0.20 -11.56 -9.71
C GLY A 102 -1.33 -10.64 -9.22
N LEU A 103 -1.02 -9.68 -8.33
CA LEU A 103 -1.99 -8.78 -7.68
C LEU A 103 -2.18 -7.47 -8.44
N PHE A 104 -2.41 -7.54 -9.76
CA PHE A 104 -2.44 -6.39 -10.67
C PHE A 104 -3.39 -5.26 -10.25
N LYS A 105 -4.59 -5.57 -9.73
CA LYS A 105 -5.54 -4.54 -9.29
C LYS A 105 -5.06 -3.80 -8.03
N HIS A 106 -4.53 -4.53 -7.05
CA HIS A 106 -3.98 -3.96 -5.82
C HIS A 106 -2.70 -3.15 -6.10
N ALA A 107 -1.93 -3.59 -7.09
CA ALA A 107 -0.73 -2.89 -7.57
C ALA A 107 -1.04 -1.46 -8.05
N LEU A 108 -2.20 -1.23 -8.67
CA LEU A 108 -2.64 0.12 -9.05
C LEU A 108 -2.89 1.00 -7.82
N VAL A 109 -3.50 0.47 -6.76
CA VAL A 109 -3.71 1.23 -5.51
C VAL A 109 -2.37 1.58 -4.88
N CYS A 110 -1.46 0.60 -4.80
CA CYS A 110 -0.10 0.81 -4.32
C CYS A 110 0.63 1.93 -5.08
N GLU A 111 0.48 2.02 -6.40
CA GLU A 111 1.09 3.10 -7.18
C GLU A 111 0.46 4.48 -6.94
N ARG A 112 -0.86 4.52 -6.74
CA ARG A 112 -1.67 5.75 -6.83
C ARG A 112 -2.03 6.36 -5.49
N HIS A 113 -1.66 5.73 -4.38
CA HIS A 113 -2.09 6.14 -3.04
C HIS A 113 -1.35 7.39 -2.50
N VAL A 114 -0.22 7.78 -3.11
CA VAL A 114 0.60 8.88 -2.59
C VAL A 114 -0.12 10.21 -2.78
N GLY A 115 -0.43 10.88 -1.65
CA GLY A 115 -1.18 12.14 -1.65
C GLY A 115 -2.61 11.93 -2.14
N VAL A 116 -2.99 12.65 -3.20
CA VAL A 116 -4.26 12.47 -3.91
C VAL A 116 -4.06 11.75 -5.26
N GLY A 117 -2.88 11.15 -5.46
CA GLY A 117 -2.35 10.77 -6.76
C GLY A 117 -1.32 11.78 -7.27
N ILE A 118 -0.44 11.31 -8.16
CA ILE A 118 0.60 12.14 -8.78
C ILE A 118 0.40 12.13 -10.30
N SER A 119 0.13 13.30 -10.88
CA SER A 119 -0.05 13.43 -12.34
C SER A 119 1.28 13.40 -13.08
N LEU A 120 1.27 13.06 -14.37
CA LEU A 120 2.43 13.20 -15.25
C LEU A 120 2.98 14.63 -15.24
N ASP A 121 2.08 15.61 -15.22
CA ASP A 121 2.41 17.03 -15.10
C ASP A 121 3.19 17.34 -13.81
N ASP A 122 2.74 16.81 -12.66
CA ASP A 122 3.46 16.96 -11.39
C ASP A 122 4.84 16.33 -11.45
N ILE A 123 4.96 15.14 -12.05
CA ILE A 123 6.23 14.42 -12.20
C ILE A 123 7.22 15.25 -13.01
N ILE A 124 6.78 15.82 -14.14
CA ILE A 124 7.62 16.64 -15.00
C ILE A 124 7.98 17.96 -14.32
N LYS A 125 6.98 18.72 -13.82
CA LYS A 125 7.17 20.05 -13.24
C LYS A 125 8.05 20.02 -11.99
N LYS A 126 7.92 18.99 -11.16
CA LYS A 126 8.69 18.83 -9.91
C LYS A 126 9.93 17.94 -10.07
N ASN A 127 10.22 17.48 -11.29
CA ASN A 127 11.32 16.56 -11.60
C ASN A 127 11.37 15.35 -10.64
N LEU A 128 10.22 14.72 -10.41
CA LEU A 128 10.11 13.59 -9.50
C LEU A 128 10.77 12.35 -10.10
N PRO A 129 11.45 11.51 -9.29
CA PRO A 129 12.06 10.26 -9.74
C PRO A 129 11.00 9.16 -9.90
N LEU A 130 9.95 9.42 -10.67
CA LEU A 130 8.82 8.53 -10.88
C LEU A 130 8.68 8.17 -12.37
N PRO A 131 8.04 7.03 -12.70
CA PRO A 131 7.72 6.69 -14.08
C PRO A 131 6.92 7.82 -14.76
N ARG A 132 7.25 8.14 -16.01
CA ARG A 132 6.56 9.19 -16.79
C ARG A 132 5.18 8.72 -17.28
N ARG A 133 4.23 8.58 -16.34
CA ARG A 133 2.81 8.26 -16.57
C ARG A 133 1.96 8.83 -15.44
N ASP A 134 0.65 8.93 -15.67
CA ASP A 134 -0.28 9.30 -14.60
C ASP A 134 -0.36 8.21 -13.55
N MET A 135 -0.21 8.62 -12.29
CA MET A 135 -0.31 7.80 -11.10
C MET A 135 -1.43 8.35 -10.20
N ILE A 136 -2.61 8.59 -10.80
CA ILE A 136 -3.80 9.13 -10.13
C ILE A 136 -4.88 8.05 -9.92
N PRO A 137 -5.68 8.11 -8.84
CA PRO A 137 -6.88 7.28 -8.69
C PRO A 137 -7.86 7.43 -9.87
N VAL A 138 -8.58 6.36 -10.23
CA VAL A 138 -9.53 6.30 -11.35
C VAL A 138 -10.90 5.84 -10.90
#